data_AF-A0A6B9Z0N6-F1
#
_entry.id   AF-A0A6B9Z0N6-F1
#
_cell.length_a   1.000
_cell.length_b   1.000
_cell.length_c   1.000
_cell.angle_alpha   90.00
_cell.angle_beta   90.00
_cell.angle_gamma   90.00
#
_symmetry.space_group_name_H-M   'P 1'
#
loop_
_entity.id
_entity.type
_entity.pdbx_description
1 polymer ?
#
loop_
_entity_poly.entity_id
_entity_poly.type
_entity_poly.pdbx_seq_one_letter_code
_entity_poly.pdbx_strand_id
1 'polypeptide(L)'
;MDRNIYAAQLRKSLIYTFLLGYLLTFITIMVVFSKEAGSLEGNQGITLFCLIGFVWVLCLTLLSTTIFFNLFPEIKNNRFYNFLSYYALPVSACSILIFTNSVLEIASVYLSITLPFFAVHSFFFYRQMDSN
;
A
#
# COMPACT_ATOMS: atom_id res chain seq x y z
N MET A 1 -24.30 -13.10 -0.18
CA MET A 1 -22.99 -13.69 -0.55
C MET A 1 -22.44 -14.44 0.66
N ASP A 2 -21.99 -15.69 0.49
CA ASP A 2 -21.41 -16.47 1.59
C ASP A 2 -20.19 -15.75 2.20
N ARG A 3 -20.15 -15.67 3.53
CA ARG A 3 -19.06 -15.04 4.30
C ARG A 3 -17.69 -15.60 3.92
N ASN A 4 -17.61 -16.91 3.65
CA ASN A 4 -16.36 -17.56 3.26
C ASN A 4 -15.87 -17.10 1.89
N ILE A 5 -16.77 -16.94 0.92
CA ILE A 5 -16.45 -16.45 -0.42
C ILE A 5 -15.96 -15.00 -0.32
N TYR A 6 -16.60 -14.18 0.53
CA TYR A 6 -16.24 -12.78 0.69
C TYR A 6 -14.90 -12.59 1.41
N ALA A 7 -14.62 -13.40 2.44
CA ALA A 7 -13.31 -13.46 3.07
C ALA A 7 -12.21 -13.87 2.08
N ALA A 8 -12.49 -14.83 1.18
CA ALA A 8 -11.55 -15.24 0.15
C ALA A 8 -11.28 -14.11 -0.86
N GLN A 9 -12.29 -13.33 -1.23
CA GLN A 9 -12.11 -12.14 -2.09
C GLN A 9 -11.26 -11.07 -1.40
N LEU A 10 -11.55 -10.73 -0.14
CA LEU A 10 -10.76 -9.79 0.66
C LEU A 10 -9.28 -10.21 0.73
N ARG A 11 -9.03 -11.50 0.99
CA ARG A 11 -7.68 -12.06 1.03
C ARG A 11 -6.96 -11.92 -0.32
N LYS A 12 -7.65 -12.24 -1.42
CA LYS A 12 -7.08 -12.07 -2.78
C LYS A 12 -6.76 -10.60 -3.05
N SER A 13 -7.63 -9.67 -2.66
CA SER A 13 -7.39 -8.24 -2.81
C SER A 13 -6.13 -7.79 -2.06
N LEU A 14 -5.88 -8.27 -0.82
CA LEU A 14 -4.65 -7.96 -0.09
C LEU A 14 -3.40 -8.53 -0.76
N ILE A 15 -3.44 -9.79 -1.20
CA ILE A 15 -2.31 -10.43 -1.89
C ILE A 15 -1.98 -9.66 -3.18
N TYR A 16 -2.99 -9.30 -3.97
CA TYR A 16 -2.76 -8.51 -5.18
C TYR A 16 -2.35 -7.08 -4.87
N THR A 17 -2.84 -6.47 -3.79
CA THR A 17 -2.39 -5.14 -3.34
C THR A 17 -0.91 -5.16 -3.03
N PHE A 18 -0.43 -6.19 -2.34
CA PHE A 18 0.99 -6.37 -2.08
C PHE A 18 1.80 -6.57 -3.37
N LEU A 19 1.42 -7.56 -4.19
CA LEU A 19 2.19 -7.92 -5.39
C LEU A 19 2.23 -6.78 -6.42
N LEU A 20 1.07 -6.21 -6.75
CA LEU A 20 0.97 -5.12 -7.72
C LEU A 20 1.51 -3.80 -7.14
N GLY A 21 1.27 -3.53 -5.85
CA GLY A 21 1.80 -2.35 -5.17
C GLY A 21 3.32 -2.36 -5.12
N TYR A 22 3.93 -3.52 -4.83
CA TYR A 22 5.38 -3.66 -4.85
C TYR A 22 5.95 -3.61 -6.28
N LEU A 23 5.29 -4.25 -7.26
CA LEU A 23 5.71 -4.17 -8.65
C LEU A 23 5.72 -2.71 -9.15
N LEU A 24 4.67 -1.94 -8.87
CA LEU A 24 4.62 -0.53 -9.24
C LEU A 24 5.61 0.32 -8.45
N THR A 25 5.85 0.00 -7.17
CA THR A 25 6.92 0.61 -6.37
C THR A 25 8.29 0.41 -7.03
N PHE A 26 8.60 -0.83 -7.42
CA PHE A 26 9.85 -1.16 -8.10
C PHE A 26 10.02 -0.38 -9.40
N ILE A 27 8.97 -0.34 -10.24
CA ILE A 27 8.98 0.47 -11.48
C ILE A 27 9.18 1.95 -11.17
N THR A 28 8.48 2.48 -10.16
CA THR A 28 8.57 3.89 -9.78
C THR A 28 9.99 4.26 -9.32
N ILE A 29 10.61 3.44 -8.46
CA ILE A 29 11.99 3.64 -8.02
C ILE A 29 12.94 3.63 -9.23
N MET A 30 12.82 2.64 -10.11
CA MET A 30 13.69 2.53 -11.29
C MET A 30 13.58 3.73 -12.23
N VAL A 31 12.38 4.30 -12.39
CA VAL A 31 12.16 5.48 -13.24
C VAL A 31 12.68 6.75 -12.56
N VAL A 32 12.30 6.98 -11.30
CA VAL A 32 12.61 8.20 -10.55
C VAL A 32 14.11 8.31 -10.27
N PHE A 33 14.77 7.21 -9.94
CA PHE A 33 16.20 7.16 -9.60
C PHE A 33 17.07 6.59 -10.73
N SER A 34 16.61 6.71 -11.98
CA SER A 34 17.33 6.19 -13.16
C SER A 34 18.68 6.86 -13.39
N LYS A 35 18.87 8.10 -12.94
CA LYS A 35 20.12 8.87 -13.14
C LYS A 35 21.22 8.38 -12.21
N GLU A 36 20.85 7.86 -11.05
CA GLU A 36 21.71 7.36 -10.00
C GLU A 36 22.29 5.98 -10.36
N ALA A 37 21.63 5.23 -11.24
CA ALA A 37 22.02 3.88 -11.67
C ALA A 37 23.37 3.81 -12.45
N GLY A 38 23.97 4.94 -12.79
CA GLY A 38 25.22 5.01 -13.56
C GLY A 38 26.49 4.67 -12.78
N SER A 39 26.43 4.54 -11.45
CA SER A 39 27.58 4.24 -10.58
C SER A 39 27.36 2.97 -9.75
N LEU A 40 28.46 2.34 -9.29
CA LEU A 40 28.38 1.16 -8.41
C LEU A 40 27.62 1.49 -7.11
N GLU A 41 27.93 2.65 -6.50
CA GLU A 41 27.27 3.14 -5.28
C GLU A 41 25.79 3.46 -5.52
N GLY A 42 25.46 4.07 -6.66
CA GLY A 42 24.06 4.38 -6.99
C GLY A 42 23.21 3.13 -7.25
N ASN A 43 23.77 2.10 -7.89
CA ASN A 43 23.08 0.81 -8.05
C ASN A 43 22.83 0.10 -6.72
N GLN A 44 23.78 0.18 -5.78
CA GLN A 44 23.58 -0.32 -4.41
C GLN A 44 22.48 0.48 -3.69
N GLY A 45 22.45 1.80 -3.83
CA GLY A 45 21.41 2.66 -3.28
C GLY A 45 20.01 2.31 -3.80
N ILE A 46 19.86 2.15 -5.12
CA ILE A 46 18.58 1.75 -5.73
C ILE A 46 18.13 0.39 -5.23
N THR A 47 19.05 -0.57 -5.12
CA THR A 47 18.74 -1.91 -4.58
C THR A 47 18.25 -1.83 -3.15
N LEU A 48 18.87 -0.99 -2.32
CA LEU A 48 18.45 -0.74 -0.94
C LEU A 48 17.06 -0.09 -0.89
N PHE A 49 16.77 0.86 -1.77
CA PHE A 49 15.43 1.48 -1.87
C PHE A 49 14.36 0.46 -2.27
N CYS A 50 14.66 -0.45 -3.19
CA CYS A 50 13.75 -1.55 -3.54
C CYS A 50 13.48 -2.47 -2.34
N LEU A 51 14.51 -2.81 -1.56
CA LEU A 51 14.36 -3.63 -0.35
C LEU A 51 13.52 -2.93 0.72
N ILE A 52 13.82 -1.65 0.99
CA ILE A 52 13.02 -0.83 1.91
C ILE A 52 11.57 -0.74 1.41
N GLY A 53 11.38 -0.55 0.11
CA GLY A 53 10.06 -0.50 -0.51
C GLY A 53 9.28 -1.80 -0.34
N PHE A 54 9.93 -2.94 -0.51
CA PHE A 54 9.33 -4.26 -0.24
C PHE A 54 8.82 -4.37 1.20
N VAL A 55 9.69 -4.05 2.17
CA VAL A 55 9.36 -4.12 3.60
C VAL A 55 8.22 -3.15 3.93
N TRP A 56 8.28 -1.93 3.42
CA TRP A 56 7.25 -0.92 3.67
C TRP A 56 5.88 -1.30 3.10
N VAL A 57 5.83 -1.76 1.84
CA VAL A 57 4.58 -2.23 1.20
C VAL A 57 4.02 -3.46 1.93
N LEU A 58 4.88 -4.34 2.43
CA LEU A 58 4.46 -5.47 3.28
C LEU A 58 3.83 -4.97 4.58
N CYS A 59 4.47 -4.04 5.28
CA CYS A 59 3.92 -3.43 6.50
C CYS A 59 2.56 -2.78 6.25
N LEU A 60 2.42 -1.98 5.20
CA LEU A 60 1.14 -1.35 4.85
C LEU A 60 0.07 -2.39 4.51
N THR A 61 0.44 -3.48 3.83
CA THR A 61 -0.50 -4.59 3.53
C THR A 61 -0.97 -5.28 4.81
N LEU A 62 -0.07 -5.52 5.77
CA LEU A 62 -0.40 -6.10 7.07
C LEU A 62 -1.34 -5.18 7.87
N LEU A 63 -1.09 -3.87 7.85
CA LEU A 63 -1.98 -2.88 8.46
C LEU A 63 -3.35 -2.84 7.77
N SER A 64 -3.40 -3.02 6.45
CA SER A 64 -4.65 -3.15 5.69
C SER A 64 -5.43 -4.42 5.98
N THR A 65 -4.98 -5.34 6.85
CA THR A 65 -5.81 -6.49 7.26
C THR A 65 -7.09 -6.07 8.00
N THR A 66 -7.18 -4.83 8.45
CA THR A 66 -8.43 -4.25 9.00
C THR A 66 -9.60 -4.29 8.03
N ILE A 67 -9.38 -4.47 6.72
CA ILE A 67 -10.47 -4.67 5.75
C ILE A 67 -11.34 -5.89 6.07
N PHE A 68 -10.84 -6.87 6.84
CA PHE A 68 -11.63 -8.02 7.30
C PHE A 68 -12.77 -7.61 8.24
N PHE A 69 -12.76 -6.40 8.79
CA PHE A 69 -13.93 -5.86 9.49
C PHE A 69 -15.15 -5.71 8.59
N ASN A 70 -15.00 -5.63 7.25
CA ASN A 70 -16.14 -5.68 6.33
C ASN A 70 -16.86 -7.04 6.32
N LEU A 71 -16.34 -8.08 6.99
CA LEU A 71 -17.10 -9.31 7.21
C LEU A 71 -18.34 -9.09 8.09
N PHE A 72 -18.36 -8.00 8.87
CA PHE A 72 -19.53 -7.57 9.64
C PHE A 72 -20.45 -6.69 8.76
N PRO A 73 -21.72 -7.07 8.57
CA PRO A 73 -22.66 -6.34 7.71
C PRO A 73 -22.81 -4.85 8.07
N GLU A 74 -22.73 -4.53 9.36
CA GLU A 74 -22.85 -3.17 9.89
C GLU A 74 -21.75 -2.24 9.38
N ILE A 75 -20.52 -2.78 9.28
CA ILE A 75 -19.34 -2.07 8.77
C ILE A 75 -19.40 -2.02 7.24
N LYS A 76 -19.72 -3.15 6.62
CA LYS A 76 -19.80 -3.28 5.16
C LYS A 76 -20.77 -2.29 4.52
N ASN A 77 -21.97 -2.16 5.09
CA ASN A 77 -23.06 -1.36 4.54
C ASN A 77 -22.87 0.14 4.82
N ASN A 78 -22.05 0.50 5.81
CA ASN A 78 -21.72 1.88 6.12
C ASN A 78 -20.47 2.32 5.35
N ARG A 79 -20.64 3.20 4.36
CA ARG A 79 -19.54 3.68 3.51
C ARG A 79 -18.36 4.27 4.29
N PHE A 80 -18.64 4.96 5.39
CA PHE A 80 -17.60 5.58 6.21
C PHE A 80 -16.78 4.53 6.97
N TYR A 81 -17.43 3.57 7.63
CA TYR A 81 -16.72 2.50 8.33
C TYR A 81 -16.00 1.54 7.38
N ASN A 82 -16.59 1.26 6.21
CA ASN A 82 -15.92 0.52 5.15
C ASN A 82 -14.65 1.26 4.69
N PHE A 83 -14.73 2.56 4.38
CA PHE A 83 -13.55 3.37 4.07
C PHE A 83 -12.49 3.33 5.18
N LEU A 84 -12.88 3.53 6.44
CA LEU A 84 -11.94 3.48 7.57
C LEU A 84 -11.25 2.12 7.70
N SER A 85 -11.97 1.03 7.47
CA SER A 85 -11.39 -0.31 7.51
C SER A 85 -10.29 -0.53 6.46
N TYR A 86 -10.32 0.21 5.36
CA TYR A 86 -9.31 0.18 4.31
C TYR A 86 -8.10 1.07 4.62
N TYR A 87 -8.34 2.29 5.12
CA TYR A 87 -7.30 3.32 5.11
C TYR A 87 -6.82 3.78 6.48
N ALA A 88 -7.57 3.55 7.56
CA ALA A 88 -7.26 4.15 8.86
C ALA A 88 -5.84 3.81 9.34
N LEU A 89 -5.47 2.53 9.39
CA LEU A 89 -4.15 2.12 9.85
C LEU A 89 -3.02 2.47 8.86
N PRO A 90 -3.12 2.16 7.55
CA PRO A 90 -2.07 2.54 6.59
C PRO A 90 -1.81 4.05 6.56
N VAL A 91 -2.86 4.89 6.56
CA VAL A 91 -2.73 6.36 6.55
C VAL A 91 -2.14 6.86 7.87
N SER A 92 -2.53 6.28 9.00
CA SER A 92 -1.95 6.64 10.30
C SER A 92 -0.47 6.32 10.36
N ALA A 93 -0.05 5.14 9.88
CA ALA A 93 1.37 4.76 9.82
C ALA A 93 2.18 5.71 8.93
N CYS A 94 1.60 6.10 7.79
CA CYS A 94 2.21 7.10 6.90
C CYS A 94 2.35 8.46 7.58
N SER A 95 1.30 8.92 8.26
CA SER A 95 1.28 10.19 8.98
C SER A 95 2.33 10.23 10.08
N ILE A 96 2.45 9.16 10.87
CA ILE A 96 3.46 9.05 11.94
C ILE A 96 4.87 9.22 11.35
N LEU A 97 5.19 8.50 10.27
CA LEU A 97 6.51 8.63 9.64
C LEU A 97 6.80 10.05 9.14
N ILE A 98 5.79 10.75 8.62
CA ILE A 98 5.92 12.14 8.18
C ILE A 98 6.20 13.07 9.36
N PHE A 99 5.53 12.88 10.49
CA PHE A 99 5.71 13.74 11.66
C PHE A 99 6.98 13.43 12.46
N THR A 100 7.51 12.20 12.41
CA THR A 100 8.71 11.82 13.17
C THR A 100 10.02 12.12 12.45
N ASN A 101 10.01 12.37 11.14
CA ASN A 101 11.21 12.56 10.34
C ASN A 101 11.22 13.94 9.68
N SER A 102 12.40 14.54 9.49
CA SER A 102 12.58 15.70 8.62
C SER A 102 12.51 15.24 7.15
N VAL A 103 11.30 14.93 6.68
CA VAL A 103 11.04 14.18 5.43
C VAL A 103 11.51 14.87 4.16
N LEU A 104 11.90 16.14 4.19
CA LEU A 104 12.24 16.90 2.98
C LEU A 104 13.31 16.23 2.10
N GLU A 105 14.33 15.61 2.68
CA GLU A 105 15.41 14.94 1.92
C GLU A 105 15.02 13.56 1.39
N ILE A 106 14.09 12.86 2.06
CA ILE A 106 13.65 11.50 1.71
C ILE A 106 12.25 11.46 1.09
N ALA A 107 11.64 12.63 0.85
CA ALA A 107 10.27 12.75 0.38
C ALA A 107 10.06 12.04 -0.96
N SER A 108 11.02 12.17 -1.88
CA SER A 108 10.97 11.52 -3.20
C SER A 108 10.95 9.99 -3.06
N VAL A 109 11.81 9.41 -2.22
CA VAL A 109 11.87 7.97 -1.94
C VAL A 109 10.56 7.54 -1.28
N TYR A 110 10.15 8.24 -0.23
CA TYR A 110 8.95 7.93 0.54
C TYR A 110 7.68 7.93 -0.34
N LEU A 111 7.51 8.96 -1.17
CA LEU A 111 6.37 9.05 -2.10
C LEU A 111 6.44 7.98 -3.19
N SER A 112 7.64 7.69 -3.71
CA SER A 112 7.85 6.66 -4.74
C SER A 112 7.48 5.26 -4.27
N ILE A 113 7.57 5.01 -2.95
CA ILE A 113 7.17 3.74 -2.35
C ILE A 113 5.70 3.77 -1.92
N THR A 114 5.23 4.88 -1.35
CA THR A 114 3.92 4.93 -0.68
C THR A 114 2.76 5.13 -1.66
N LEU A 115 2.91 5.97 -2.70
CA LEU A 115 1.83 6.26 -3.64
C LEU A 115 1.38 5.03 -4.45
N PRO A 116 2.28 4.19 -4.99
CA PRO A 116 1.87 2.99 -5.71
C PRO A 116 1.01 2.04 -4.87
N PHE A 117 1.34 1.88 -3.59
CA PHE A 117 0.53 1.07 -2.67
C PHE A 117 -0.90 1.62 -2.57
N PHE A 118 -1.06 2.92 -2.29
CA PHE A 118 -2.40 3.51 -2.16
C PHE A 118 -3.18 3.49 -3.46
N ALA A 119 -2.53 3.67 -4.62
CA ALA A 119 -3.19 3.56 -5.91
C ALA A 119 -3.82 2.17 -6.12
N VAL A 120 -3.08 1.10 -5.83
CA VAL A 120 -3.58 -0.27 -5.96
C VAL A 120 -4.62 -0.60 -4.89
N HIS A 121 -4.38 -0.19 -3.63
CA HIS A 121 -5.32 -0.41 -2.53
C HIS A 121 -6.65 0.28 -2.80
N SER A 122 -6.61 1.50 -3.36
CA SER A 122 -7.80 2.22 -3.81
C SER A 122 -8.53 1.55 -4.95
N PHE A 123 -7.81 1.00 -5.93
CA PHE A 123 -8.45 0.21 -7.00
C PHE A 123 -9.27 -0.96 -6.43
N PHE A 124 -8.74 -1.72 -5.47
CA PHE A 124 -9.46 -2.84 -4.86
C PHE A 124 -10.60 -2.39 -3.94
N PHE A 125 -10.46 -1.25 -3.27
CA PHE A 125 -11.55 -0.64 -2.52
C PHE A 125 -12.74 -0.30 -3.41
N TYR A 126 -12.53 0.44 -4.51
CA TYR A 126 -13.60 0.81 -5.44
C TYR A 126 -14.27 -0.40 -6.08
N ARG A 127 -13.48 -1.38 -6.54
CA ARG A 127 -14.01 -2.63 -7.09
C ARG A 127 -14.90 -3.37 -6.08
N GLN A 128 -14.57 -3.31 -4.80
CA GLN A 128 -15.38 -3.92 -3.77
C GLN A 128 -16.68 -3.16 -3.52
N MET A 129 -16.64 -1.82 -3.58
CA MET A 129 -17.85 -0.99 -3.46
C MET A 129 -18.83 -1.24 -4.60
N ASP A 130 -18.34 -1.39 -5.83
CA ASP A 130 -19.19 -1.66 -7.01
C ASP A 130 -19.83 -3.07 -7.00
N SER A 131 -19.28 -3.98 -6.19
CA SER A 131 -19.80 -5.35 -6.05
C SER A 131 -20.90 -5.48 -4.97
N ASN A 132 -21.25 -4.37 -4.30
CA ASN A 132 -22.27 -4.30 -3.25
C ASN A 132 -23.54 -3.61 -3.74
#